data_AF-A0A7V9IZ58-F1
#
_entry.id   AF-A0A7V9IZ58-F1
#
_cell.length_a   1.000
_cell.length_b   1.000
_cell.length_c   1.000
_cell.angle_alpha   90.00
_cell.angle_beta   90.00
_cell.angle_gamma   90.00
#
_symmetry.space_group_name_H-M   'P 1'
#
loop_
_entity.id
_entity.type
_entity.pdbx_description
1 polymer ?
#
loop_
_entity_poly.entity_id
_entity_poly.type
_entity_poly.pdbx_seq_one_letter_code
_entity_poly.pdbx_strand_id
1 'polypeptide(L)' 'MLETPMLTARQQEIWQFLAEYVDGHGYPPTVREIGDAVGLASPSTVHAHLANLERAGLLRR' A
#
# COMPACT_ATOMS: atom_id res chain seq x y z
N MET A 1 -9.43 21.00 3.23
CA MET A 1 -8.22 20.30 3.69
C MET A 1 -8.61 18.83 3.74
N LEU A 2 -8.05 17.98 2.88
CA LEU A 2 -8.40 16.57 2.87
C LEU A 2 -7.89 15.95 4.19
N GLU A 3 -8.80 15.46 5.02
CA GLU A 3 -8.45 14.74 6.23
C GLU A 3 -7.64 13.52 5.82
N THR A 4 -6.39 13.43 6.26
CA THR A 4 -5.57 12.24 6.01
C THR A 4 -6.21 11.09 6.78
N PRO A 5 -6.68 10.03 6.12
CA PRO A 5 -7.31 8.92 6.82
C PRO A 5 -6.33 8.34 7.84
N MET A 6 -6.80 8.07 9.06
CA MET A 6 -5.99 7.42 10.08
C MET A 6 -5.62 6.01 9.61
N LEU A 7 -4.39 5.85 9.16
CA LEU A 7 -3.83 4.56 8.78
C LEU A 7 -3.30 3.84 10.01
N THR A 8 -3.51 2.53 10.05
CA THR A 8 -2.75 1.66 10.94
C THR A 8 -1.27 1.68 10.55
N ALA A 9 -0.37 1.35 11.47
CA ALA A 9 1.07 1.28 11.19
C ALA A 9 1.39 0.43 9.95
N ARG A 10 0.72 -0.73 9.80
CA ARG A 10 0.90 -1.61 8.63
C ARG A 10 0.43 -0.97 7.33
N GLN A 11 -0.70 -0.26 7.34
CA GLN A 11 -1.19 0.45 6.15
C GLN A 11 -0.27 1.61 5.79
N GLN A 12 0.30 2.29 6.79
CA GLN A 12 1.26 3.35 6.59
C GLN A 12 2.57 2.82 5.97
N GLU A 13 3.10 1.68 6.44
CA GLU A 13 4.25 1.01 5.83
C GLU A 13 3.99 0.67 4.36
N ILE A 14 2.83 0.08 4.05
CA ILE A 14 2.44 -0.24 2.67
C ILE A 14 2.32 1.03 1.82
N TRP A 15 1.70 2.08 2.36
CA TRP A 15 1.54 3.35 1.65
C TRP A 15 2.90 4.01 1.33
N GLN A 16 3.81 4.04 2.30
CA GLN A 16 5.17 4.57 2.12
C GLN A 16 5.92 3.78 1.06
N PHE A 17 5.90 2.44 1.14
CA PHE A 17 6.52 1.59 0.14
C PHE A 17 5.97 1.84 -1.26
N LEU A 18 4.64 1.94 -1.42
CA LEU A 18 4.02 2.23 -2.71
C LEU A 18 4.51 3.56 -3.30
N ALA A 19 4.54 4.62 -2.49
CA ALA A 19 4.96 5.95 -2.93
C ALA A 19 6.44 5.95 -3.36
N GLU A 20 7.32 5.39 -2.54
CA GLU A 20 8.75 5.30 -2.82
C GLU A 20 9.04 4.41 -4.04
N TYR A 21 8.33 3.29 -4.17
CA TYR A 21 8.52 2.37 -5.29
C TYR A 21 8.14 3.03 -6.62
N VAL A 22 7.00 3.72 -6.68
CA VAL A 22 6.56 4.41 -7.90
C VAL A 22 7.51 5.55 -8.26
N ASP A 23 7.97 6.33 -7.27
CA ASP A 23 8.94 7.41 -7.50
C ASP A 23 10.27 6.87 -8.04
N GLY A 24 10.75 5.75 -7.50
CA GLY A 24 12.01 5.13 -7.92
C GLY A 24 11.96 4.35 -9.24
N HIS A 25 10.82 3.73 -9.59
CA HIS A 25 10.73 2.80 -10.72
C HIS A 25 9.86 3.30 -11.88
N GLY A 26 8.97 4.28 -11.64
CA GLY A 26 8.03 4.79 -12.64
C GLY A 26 6.82 3.88 -12.90
N TYR A 27 6.64 2.81 -12.12
CA TYR A 27 5.51 1.90 -12.20
C TYR A 27 5.11 1.37 -10.81
N PRO A 28 3.84 0.98 -10.59
CA PRO A 28 3.40 0.43 -9.31
C PRO A 28 3.99 -0.97 -9.07
N PRO A 29 4.31 -1.33 -7.81
CA PRO A 29 4.78 -2.67 -7.49
C PRO A 29 3.65 -3.70 -7.60
N THR A 30 4.05 -4.95 -7.74
CA THR A 30 3.18 -6.12 -7.67
C THR A 30 2.81 -6.46 -6.22
N VAL A 31 1.73 -7.23 -6.05
CA VAL A 31 1.28 -7.73 -4.73
C VAL A 31 2.38 -8.52 -4.02
N ARG A 32 3.20 -9.26 -4.77
CA ARG A 32 4.31 -10.05 -4.21
C ARG A 32 5.43 -9.14 -3.72
N GLU A 33 5.83 -8.14 -4.52
CA GLU A 33 6.86 -7.17 -4.11
C GLU A 33 6.44 -6.38 -2.86
N ILE A 34 5.17 -5.99 -2.77
CA ILE A 34 4.62 -5.34 -1.56
C ILE A 34 4.74 -6.30 -0.37
N GLY A 35 4.32 -7.56 -0.53
CA GLY A 35 4.41 -8.56 0.52
C GLY A 35 5.83 -8.77 1.02
N ASP A 36 6.78 -8.91 0.09
CA ASP A 36 8.21 -9.10 0.39
C ASP A 36 8.79 -7.87 1.12
N ALA A 37 8.43 -6.66 0.70
CA ALA A 37 8.93 -5.43 1.29
C ALA A 37 8.41 -5.16 2.71
N VAL A 38 7.14 -5.50 2.99
CA VAL A 38 6.51 -5.24 4.30
C VAL A 38 6.39 -6.48 5.19
N GLY A 39 7.07 -7.57 4.84
CA GLY A 39 7.09 -8.81 5.63
C GLY A 39 5.77 -9.58 5.69
N LEU A 40 4.91 -9.45 4.67
CA LEU A 40 3.64 -10.17 4.56
C LEU A 40 3.76 -11.37 3.62
N ALA A 41 3.69 -12.57 4.18
CA ALA A 41 3.83 -13.81 3.41
C ALA A 41 2.60 -14.15 2.53
N SER A 42 1.42 -13.60 2.84
CA SER A 42 0.17 -13.94 2.16
C SER A 42 -0.28 -12.85 1.19
N PRO A 43 -0.41 -13.14 -0.11
CA PRO A 43 -0.97 -12.20 -1.09
C PRO A 43 -2.36 -11.69 -0.72
N SER A 44 -3.19 -12.55 -0.10
CA SER A 44 -4.54 -12.16 0.34
C SER A 44 -4.52 -11.10 1.43
N THR A 45 -3.53 -11.14 2.33
CA THR A 45 -3.35 -10.12 3.37
C THR A 45 -2.95 -8.78 2.74
N VAL A 46 -2.04 -8.80 1.77
CA VAL A 46 -1.66 -7.59 1.02
C VAL A 46 -2.87 -7.00 0.30
N HIS A 47 -3.66 -7.83 -0.39
CA HIS A 47 -4.90 -7.39 -1.05
C HIS A 47 -5.90 -6.74 -0.08
N ALA A 48 -6.06 -7.28 1.13
CA ALA A 48 -6.93 -6.69 2.13
C ALA A 48 -6.47 -5.29 2.56
N HIS A 49 -5.16 -5.10 2.74
CA HIS A 49 -4.61 -3.77 3.05
C HIS A 49 -4.79 -2.79 1.89
N LEU A 50 -4.52 -3.21 0.65
CA LEU A 50 -4.72 -2.38 -0.54
C LEU A 50 -6.19 -1.96 -0.69
N ALA A 51 -7.13 -2.89 -0.50
CA ALA A 51 -8.56 -2.58 -0.55
C ALA A 51 -8.97 -1.57 0.55
N ASN A 52 -8.35 -1.62 1.73
CA ASN A 52 -8.61 -0.64 2.77
C ASN A 52 -8.03 0.75 2.44
N LEU A 53 -6.85 0.80 1.81
CA LEU A 53 -6.27 2.06 1.32
C LEU A 53 -7.10 2.67 0.18
N GLU A 54 -7.66 1.84 -0.70
CA GLU A 54 -8.61 2.27 -1.74
C GLU A 54 -9.90 2.83 -1.13
N ARG A 55 -10.50 2.12 -0.16
CA ARG A 55 -11.68 2.62 0.58
C ARG A 55 -11.40 3.92 1.33
N ALA A 56 -10.17 4.13 1.77
CA ALA A 56 -9.72 5.37 2.40
C ALA A 56 -9.46 6.51 1.39
N GLY A 57 -9.64 6.27 0.08
CA GLY A 57 -9.44 7.26 -0.97
C GLY A 57 -7.97 7.53 -1.32
N LEU A 58 -7.04 6.72 -0.80
CA LEU A 58 -5.60 6.88 -1.03
C LEU A 58 -5.14 6.20 -2.33
N LEU A 59 -5.80 5.10 -2.72
CA LEU A 59 -5.53 4.41 -3.96
C LEU A 59 -6.71 4.56 -4.93
N ARG A 60 -6.39 4.59 -6.22
CA ARG A 60 -7.34 4.46 -7.31
C ARG A 60 -6.88 3.35 -8.24
N ARG A 61 -7.84 2.56 -8.70
CA ARG A 61 -7.64 1.47 -9.66
C ARG A 61 -7.90 1.93 -11.08
#